data_AF-L0F3L8-F1
#
_entry.id   AF-L0F3L8-F1
#
_cell.length_a   1.000
_cell.length_b   1.000
_cell.length_c   1.000
_cell.angle_alpha   90.00
_cell.angle_beta   90.00
_cell.angle_gamma   90.00
#
_symmetry.space_group_name_H-M   'P 1'
#
loop_
_entity.id
_entity.type
_entity.pdbx_description
1 polymer ?
#
loop_
_entity_poly.entity_id
_entity_poly.type
_entity_poly.pdbx_seq_one_letter_code
_entity_poly.pdbx_strand_id
1 'polypeptide(L)'
;MIDEEKGLYTIGTVAELIAEHPETLRVWERNELIRPNREGYQRKYSNNDLIRLKFIKYLMHDKGLNIAGVKHLTSMYSCWYKRNCKGGALKNSSVGVNETKPCWKAEGTFCLVASDKSELCNSCEMLKGCTGCTGCNK
;
A
#
# COMPACT_ATOMS: atom_id res chain seq x y z
N MET A 1 -0.22 22.07 1.23
CA MET A 1 0.12 20.67 1.57
C MET A 1 0.02 19.86 0.28
N ILE A 2 1.05 19.11 -0.10
CA ILE A 2 1.08 18.35 -1.36
C ILE A 2 0.21 17.11 -1.20
N ASP A 3 -0.66 16.81 -2.16
CA ASP A 3 -1.40 15.53 -2.20
C ASP A 3 -0.44 14.41 -2.59
N GLU A 4 -0.11 13.54 -1.62
CA GLU A 4 0.84 12.42 -1.77
C GLU A 4 0.38 11.34 -2.76
N GLU A 5 -0.90 11.36 -3.17
CA GLU A 5 -1.48 10.45 -4.16
C GLU A 5 -1.66 11.13 -5.54
N LYS A 6 -1.33 12.42 -5.66
CA LYS A 6 -1.34 13.11 -6.95
C LYS A 6 -0.22 12.56 -7.83
N GLY A 7 -0.56 12.18 -9.07
CA GLY A 7 0.41 11.71 -10.04
C GLY A 7 1.31 12.86 -10.52
N LEU A 8 2.59 12.85 -10.17
CA LEU A 8 3.55 13.91 -10.50
C LEU A 8 4.68 13.43 -11.41
N TYR A 9 5.05 12.15 -11.31
CA TYR A 9 6.24 11.61 -11.97
C TYR A 9 5.92 10.76 -13.19
N THR A 10 6.81 10.76 -14.17
CA THR A 10 6.79 9.81 -15.29
C THR A 10 7.55 8.54 -14.94
N ILE A 11 7.37 7.47 -15.72
CA ILE A 11 8.09 6.21 -15.49
C ILE A 11 9.62 6.37 -15.56
N GLY A 12 10.12 7.23 -16.46
CA GLY A 12 11.56 7.50 -16.57
C GLY A 12 12.10 8.18 -15.33
N THR A 13 11.42 9.24 -14.86
CA THR A 13 11.78 9.93 -13.63
C THR A 13 11.78 9.00 -12.42
N VAL A 14 10.76 8.14 -12.29
CA VAL A 14 10.69 7.17 -11.19
C VAL A 14 11.79 6.13 -11.27
N ALA A 15 12.06 5.60 -12.45
CA ALA A 15 13.13 4.64 -12.71
C ALA A 15 14.50 5.19 -12.25
N GLU A 16 14.81 6.45 -12.57
CA GLU A 16 16.01 7.13 -12.10
C GLU A 16 16.02 7.29 -10.57
N LEU A 17 14.92 7.76 -9.98
CA LEU A 17 14.81 8.02 -8.54
C LEU A 17 15.00 6.77 -7.66
N ILE A 18 14.66 5.59 -8.17
CA ILE A 18 14.84 4.33 -7.43
C ILE A 18 15.97 3.47 -8.00
N ALA A 19 16.72 3.98 -8.98
CA ALA A 19 17.76 3.26 -9.71
C ALA A 19 17.28 1.88 -10.21
N GLU A 20 16.18 1.87 -10.97
CA GLU A 20 15.60 0.68 -11.62
C GLU A 20 15.41 0.90 -13.11
N HIS A 21 15.31 -0.20 -13.88
CA HIS A 21 15.03 -0.11 -15.30
C HIS A 21 13.53 0.15 -15.56
N PRO A 22 13.14 1.05 -16.50
CA PRO A 22 11.74 1.31 -16.80
C PRO A 22 10.94 0.04 -17.20
N GLU A 23 11.58 -0.93 -17.85
CA GLU A 23 10.92 -2.20 -18.18
C GLU A 23 10.60 -3.03 -16.94
N THR A 24 11.46 -3.01 -15.91
CA THR A 24 11.20 -3.66 -14.63
C THR A 24 9.96 -3.07 -13.96
N LEU A 25 9.81 -1.74 -13.98
CA LEU A 25 8.61 -1.06 -13.49
C LEU A 25 7.34 -1.50 -14.25
N ARG A 26 7.43 -1.63 -15.59
CA ARG A 26 6.31 -2.15 -16.40
C ARG A 26 5.98 -3.60 -16.07
N VAL A 27 6.98 -4.42 -15.76
CA VAL A 27 6.76 -5.80 -15.29
C VAL A 27 6.02 -5.78 -13.95
N TRP A 28 6.41 -4.93 -13.00
CA TRP A 28 5.73 -4.82 -11.70
C TRP A 28 4.29 -4.32 -11.84
N GLU A 29 4.03 -3.35 -12.72
CA GLU A 29 2.66 -2.90 -13.07
C GLU A 29 1.82 -4.01 -13.69
N ARG A 30 2.35 -4.73 -14.70
CA ARG A 30 1.64 -5.84 -15.37
C ARG A 30 1.26 -6.95 -14.41
N ASN A 31 2.06 -7.17 -13.37
CA ASN A 31 1.79 -8.16 -12.32
C ASN A 31 0.92 -7.61 -11.18
N GLU A 32 0.44 -6.37 -11.30
CA GLU A 32 -0.38 -5.66 -10.32
C GLU A 32 0.28 -5.52 -8.95
N LEU A 33 1.60 -5.32 -8.90
CA LEU A 33 2.29 -4.96 -7.65
C LEU A 33 2.05 -3.49 -7.29
N ILE A 34 1.78 -2.66 -8.31
CA ILE A 34 1.48 -1.24 -8.19
C ILE A 34 0.45 -0.82 -9.24
N ARG A 35 -0.30 0.24 -8.94
CA ARG A 35 -1.39 0.77 -9.79
C ARG A 35 -1.29 2.30 -9.87
N PRO A 36 -0.34 2.86 -10.64
CA PRO A 36 -0.23 4.31 -10.81
C PRO A 36 -1.49 4.87 -11.49
N ASN A 37 -1.81 6.12 -11.18
CA ASN A 37 -2.90 6.82 -11.86
C ASN A 37 -2.57 7.03 -13.35
N ARG A 38 -3.61 7.03 -14.18
CA ARG A 38 -3.52 7.39 -15.59
C ARG A 38 -4.25 8.70 -15.83
N GLU A 39 -3.54 9.68 -16.35
CA GLU A 39 -4.11 10.92 -16.85
C GLU A 39 -4.13 10.80 -18.39
N GLY A 40 -5.30 10.43 -18.93
CA GLY A 40 -5.44 10.04 -20.34
C GLY A 40 -4.64 8.77 -20.65
N TYR A 41 -3.69 8.88 -21.57
CA TYR A 41 -2.82 7.75 -21.98
C TYR A 41 -1.52 7.65 -21.16
N GLN A 42 -1.13 8.71 -20.44
CA GLN A 42 0.10 8.72 -19.67
C GLN A 42 -0.10 8.20 -18.25
N ARG A 43 0.77 7.27 -17.84
CA ARG A 43 0.93 6.87 -16.44
C ARG A 43 1.64 7.96 -15.66
N LYS A 44 1.10 8.31 -14.50
CA LYS A 44 1.65 9.29 -13.57
C LYS A 44 1.76 8.65 -12.19
N TYR A 45 2.97 8.62 -11.64
CA TYR A 45 3.23 8.07 -10.31
C TYR A 45 3.19 9.18 -9.28
N SER A 46 2.61 8.86 -8.14
CA SER A 46 2.57 9.72 -6.97
C SER A 46 3.80 9.54 -6.07
N ASN A 47 3.90 10.37 -5.04
CA ASN A 47 4.90 10.17 -3.98
C ASN A 47 4.71 8.83 -3.27
N ASN A 48 3.46 8.47 -2.94
CA ASN A 48 3.19 7.18 -2.31
C ASN A 48 3.51 6.01 -3.26
N ASP A 49 3.33 6.16 -4.58
CA ASP A 49 3.78 5.16 -5.54
C ASP A 49 5.29 4.99 -5.54
N LEU A 50 6.04 6.09 -5.48
CA LEU A 50 7.51 6.03 -5.37
C LEU A 50 7.94 5.25 -4.11
N ILE A 51 7.28 5.50 -2.99
CA ILE A 51 7.55 4.80 -1.73
C ILE A 51 7.20 3.30 -1.83
N ARG A 52 6.03 2.97 -2.41
CA ARG A 52 5.64 1.56 -2.68
C ARG A 52 6.65 0.85 -3.57
N LEU A 53 7.15 1.52 -4.61
CA LEU A 53 8.16 0.96 -5.52
C LEU A 53 9.49 0.69 -4.82
N LYS A 54 9.95 1.61 -3.95
CA LYS A 54 11.13 1.37 -3.11
C LYS A 54 10.92 0.16 -2.20
N PHE A 55 9.73 0.01 -1.63
CA PHE A 55 9.41 -1.15 -0.81
C PHE A 55 9.36 -2.46 -1.62
N ILE A 56 8.77 -2.46 -2.83
CA ILE A 56 8.84 -3.61 -3.75
C ILE A 56 10.30 -3.98 -4.05
N LYS A 57 11.13 -2.98 -4.39
CA LYS A 57 12.56 -3.18 -4.65
C LYS A 57 13.27 -3.82 -3.46
N TYR A 58 13.06 -3.30 -2.26
CA TYR A 58 13.60 -3.89 -1.02
C TYR A 58 13.19 -5.36 -0.85
N LEU A 59 11.92 -5.67 -1.06
CA LEU A 59 11.43 -7.05 -0.94
C LEU A 59 12.07 -7.99 -1.98
N MET A 60 12.27 -7.52 -3.20
CA MET A 60 12.84 -8.35 -4.26
C MET A 60 14.35 -8.51 -4.13
N HIS A 61 15.08 -7.42 -3.89
CA HIS A 61 16.54 -7.40 -3.90
C HIS A 61 17.14 -7.77 -2.54
N ASP A 62 16.62 -7.19 -1.45
CA ASP A 62 17.21 -7.38 -0.11
C ASP A 62 16.58 -8.57 0.63
N LYS A 63 15.33 -8.90 0.34
CA LYS A 63 14.64 -10.08 0.92
C LYS A 63 14.56 -11.28 -0.02
N GLY A 64 14.95 -11.14 -1.29
CA GLY A 64 15.00 -12.24 -2.24
C GLY A 64 13.63 -12.78 -2.67
N LEU A 65 12.55 -11.99 -2.52
CA LEU A 65 11.22 -12.41 -2.95
C LEU A 65 11.09 -12.29 -4.47
N ASN A 66 10.47 -13.30 -5.09
CA ASN A 66 10.02 -13.19 -6.47
C ASN A 66 8.70 -12.40 -6.57
N ILE A 67 8.22 -12.15 -7.80
CA ILE A 67 6.97 -11.41 -8.06
C ILE A 67 5.77 -12.00 -7.30
N ALA A 68 5.63 -13.34 -7.29
CA ALA A 68 4.54 -14.00 -6.59
C ALA A 68 4.63 -13.81 -5.06
N GLY A 69 5.84 -13.90 -4.51
CA GLY A 69 6.12 -13.63 -3.10
C GLY A 69 5.79 -12.19 -2.71
N VAL A 70 6.21 -11.21 -3.51
CA VAL A 70 5.87 -9.79 -3.27
C VAL A 70 4.37 -9.56 -3.36
N LYS A 71 3.69 -10.15 -4.36
CA LYS A 71 2.23 -10.04 -4.50
C LYS A 71 1.51 -10.63 -3.30
N HIS A 72 1.93 -11.80 -2.83
CA HIS A 72 1.37 -12.44 -1.64
C HIS A 72 1.59 -11.58 -0.40
N LEU A 73 2.82 -11.11 -0.16
CA LEU A 73 3.14 -10.30 1.00
C LEU A 73 2.36 -8.97 0.99
N THR A 74 2.37 -8.24 -0.11
CA THR A 74 1.65 -6.96 -0.24
C THR A 74 0.14 -7.12 -0.11
N SER A 75 -0.44 -8.27 -0.48
CA SER A 75 -1.86 -8.56 -0.25
C SER A 75 -2.26 -8.57 1.23
N MET A 76 -1.31 -8.88 2.12
CA MET A 76 -1.55 -8.84 3.56
C MET A 76 -1.61 -7.40 4.09
N TYR A 77 -1.08 -6.41 3.36
CA TYR A 77 -1.14 -5.01 3.75
C TYR A 77 -2.49 -4.41 3.39
N SER A 78 -3.40 -4.36 4.37
CA SER A 78 -4.75 -3.79 4.20
C SER A 78 -4.77 -2.33 3.70
N CYS A 79 -3.66 -1.61 3.82
CA CYS A 79 -3.50 -0.23 3.39
C CYS A 79 -2.69 -0.05 2.09
N TRP A 80 -2.23 -1.13 1.45
CA TRP A 80 -1.31 -1.05 0.29
C TRP A 80 -1.82 -0.10 -0.81
N TYR A 81 -3.10 -0.22 -1.18
CA TYR A 81 -3.75 0.65 -2.17
C TYR A 81 -4.63 1.76 -1.57
N LYS A 82 -4.60 1.98 -0.25
CA LYS A 82 -5.43 3.01 0.39
C LYS A 82 -4.77 4.37 0.27
N ARG A 83 -5.49 5.34 -0.31
CA ARG A 83 -5.04 6.74 -0.47
C ARG A 83 -4.66 7.42 0.86
N ASN A 84 -5.38 7.09 1.93
CA ASN A 84 -5.25 7.76 3.22
C ASN A 84 -4.55 6.87 4.27
N CYS A 85 -3.57 6.05 3.86
CA CYS A 85 -2.77 5.32 4.83
C CYS A 85 -2.03 6.29 5.76
N LYS A 86 -2.27 6.18 7.07
CA LYS A 86 -1.63 7.01 8.10
C LYS A 86 -0.15 6.66 8.35
N GLY A 87 0.37 5.62 7.69
CA GLY A 87 1.72 5.11 7.92
C GLY A 87 1.79 4.17 9.12
N GLY A 88 3.03 3.89 9.53
CA GLY A 88 3.36 3.05 10.67
C GLY A 88 3.87 3.87 11.85
N ALA A 89 4.22 3.19 12.93
CA ALA A 89 4.89 3.80 14.08
C ALA A 89 6.16 3.00 14.45
N LEU A 90 7.04 3.62 15.26
CA LEU A 90 8.23 2.96 15.78
C LEU A 90 7.86 1.91 16.85
N LYS A 91 8.77 0.96 17.11
CA LYS A 91 8.58 -0.09 18.12
C LYS A 91 8.24 0.46 19.51
N ASN A 92 8.94 1.52 19.93
CA ASN A 92 8.79 2.11 21.26
C ASN A 92 7.75 3.23 21.30
N SER A 93 6.85 3.30 20.32
CA SER A 93 5.81 4.33 20.29
C SER A 93 4.71 4.04 21.31
N SER A 94 3.91 5.06 21.65
CA SER A 94 2.74 4.90 22.51
C SER A 94 1.62 4.05 21.90
N VAL A 95 1.72 3.69 20.62
CA VAL A 95 0.73 2.90 19.89
C VAL A 95 1.30 1.51 19.59
N GLY A 96 0.51 0.47 19.81
CA GLY A 96 0.90 -0.91 19.49
C GLY A 96 1.19 -1.10 18.00
N VAL A 97 2.32 -1.71 17.67
CA VAL A 97 2.75 -2.02 16.30
C VAL A 97 3.02 -3.50 16.09
N ASN A 98 2.83 -3.97 14.87
CA ASN A 98 3.20 -5.32 14.47
C ASN A 98 4.66 -5.34 14.02
N GLU A 99 5.55 -5.75 14.92
CA GLU A 99 7.00 -5.78 14.69
C GLU A 99 7.45 -6.72 13.56
N THR A 100 6.65 -7.71 13.19
CA THR A 100 6.98 -8.61 12.07
C THR A 100 6.57 -8.03 10.72
N LYS A 101 5.84 -6.92 10.72
CA LYS A 101 5.28 -6.30 9.52
C LYS A 101 5.79 -4.86 9.34
N PRO A 102 6.92 -4.66 8.64
CA PRO A 102 7.46 -3.34 8.39
C PRO A 102 6.46 -2.51 7.57
N CYS A 103 6.30 -1.24 7.91
CA CYS A 103 5.42 -0.36 7.16
C CYS A 103 6.06 0.00 5.82
N TRP A 104 5.29 -0.06 4.75
CA TRP A 104 5.78 0.38 3.45
C TRP A 104 5.96 1.90 3.36
N LYS A 105 5.24 2.68 4.17
CA LYS A 105 5.16 4.14 4.03
C LYS A 105 6.31 4.91 4.67
N ALA A 106 6.92 4.36 5.71
CA ALA A 106 8.01 5.02 6.44
C ALA A 106 9.04 3.97 6.91
N GLU A 107 10.29 4.19 6.55
CA GLU A 107 11.41 3.31 6.92
C GLU A 107 11.58 3.23 8.44
N GLY A 108 11.99 2.05 8.94
CA GLY A 108 12.14 1.80 10.37
C GLY A 108 10.84 1.75 11.19
N THR A 109 9.69 1.99 10.55
CA THR A 109 8.38 1.89 11.19
C THR A 109 7.69 0.57 10.87
N PHE A 110 6.72 0.23 11.70
CA PHE A 110 5.95 -1.00 11.63
C PHE A 110 4.48 -0.67 11.44
N CYS A 111 3.75 -1.56 10.76
CA CYS A 111 2.31 -1.42 10.63
C CYS A 111 1.70 -1.32 12.03
N LEU A 112 0.82 -0.35 12.23
CA LEU A 112 -0.01 -0.30 13.43
C LEU A 112 -0.71 -1.65 13.57
N VAL A 113 -0.67 -2.24 14.77
CA VAL A 113 -1.57 -3.35 15.05
C VAL A 113 -2.96 -2.78 14.79
N ALA A 114 -3.76 -3.45 13.97
CA ALA A 114 -5.18 -3.18 14.01
C ALA A 114 -5.59 -3.52 15.44
N SER A 115 -5.72 -2.51 16.31
CA SER A 115 -6.46 -2.67 17.55
C SER A 115 -7.79 -3.21 17.09
N ASP A 116 -8.03 -4.51 17.29
CA ASP A 116 -9.04 -5.30 16.61
C ASP A 116 -10.37 -4.55 16.52
N LYS A 117 -10.60 -3.85 15.40
CA LYS A 117 -11.92 -3.35 15.03
C LYS A 117 -12.65 -4.35 14.13
N SER A 118 -12.09 -5.54 14.00
CA SER A 118 -12.81 -6.78 13.66
C SER A 118 -14.05 -6.96 14.56
N GLU A 119 -14.11 -6.31 15.73
CA GLU A 119 -15.27 -6.31 16.62
C GLU A 119 -16.37 -5.27 16.33
N LEU A 120 -16.23 -4.32 15.39
CA LEU A 120 -17.27 -3.29 15.24
C LEU A 120 -18.19 -3.50 14.02
N CYS A 121 -18.37 -4.74 13.57
CA CYS A 121 -19.68 -5.12 13.03
C CYS A 121 -20.72 -5.20 14.16
N ASN A 122 -20.34 -5.72 15.33
CA ASN A 122 -21.26 -5.94 16.45
C ASN A 122 -21.75 -4.62 17.09
N SER A 123 -20.99 -3.53 16.92
CA SER A 123 -21.40 -2.18 17.30
C SER A 123 -21.78 -1.31 16.10
N CYS A 124 -21.76 -1.84 14.88
CA CYS A 124 -22.12 -1.09 13.68
C CYS A 124 -23.62 -0.80 13.73
N GLU A 125 -23.99 0.48 13.69
CA GLU A 125 -25.39 0.91 13.63
C GLU A 125 -26.12 0.28 12.43
N MET A 126 -25.40 0.07 11.31
CA MET A 126 -25.93 -0.60 10.13
C MET A 126 -26.22 -2.09 10.37
N LEU A 127 -25.45 -2.79 11.23
CA LEU A 127 -25.70 -4.20 11.54
C LEU A 127 -26.92 -4.36 12.47
N LYS A 128 -27.14 -3.42 13.39
CA LYS A 128 -28.27 -3.45 14.34
C LYS A 128 -29.65 -3.42 13.66
N GLY A 129 -29.71 -2.94 12.41
CA GLY A 129 -30.94 -2.88 11.60
C GLY A 129 -31.08 -3.93 10.51
N CYS A 130 -30.09 -4.82 10.32
CA CYS A 130 -30.09 -5.77 9.20
C CYS A 130 -30.64 -7.15 9.58
N THR A 131 -31.90 -7.42 9.27
CA THR A 131 -32.50 -8.77 9.32
C THR A 131 -32.33 -9.48 7.97
N GLY A 132 -31.09 -9.89 7.65
CA GLY A 132 -30.78 -10.74 6.50
C GLY A 132 -29.87 -10.08 5.47
N CYS A 133 -28.80 -10.78 5.10
CA CYS A 133 -27.83 -10.36 4.09
C CYS A 133 -28.36 -10.62 2.67
N THR A 134 -29.41 -9.92 2.23
CA THR A 134 -29.94 -10.02 0.86
C THR A 134 -29.74 -8.74 0.02
N GLY A 135 -28.79 -7.89 0.43
CA GLY A 135 -28.28 -6.77 -0.37
C GLY A 135 -28.50 -5.39 0.25
N CYS A 136 -27.55 -4.47 0.00
CA CYS A 136 -27.67 -3.06 0.38
C CYS A 136 -28.06 -2.25 -0.87
N ASN A 137 -29.26 -1.67 -0.86
CA ASN A 137 -29.60 -0.59 -1.79
C ASN A 137 -29.15 0.76 -1.21
N LYS A 138 -28.70 1.65 -2.10
CA LYS A 138 -28.04 2.94 -1.84
C LYS A 138 -28.78 3.84 -0.86
#